data_AF-L0BWU7-F1
#
_entry.id   AF-L0BWU7-F1
#
_cell.length_a   1.000
_cell.length_b   1.000
_cell.length_c   1.000
_cell.angle_alpha   90.00
_cell.angle_beta   90.00
_cell.angle_gamma   90.00
#
_symmetry.space_group_name_H-M   'P 1'
#
loop_
_entity.id
_entity.type
_entity.pdbx_description
1 polymer ?
#
loop_
_entity_poly.entity_id
_entity_poly.type
_entity_poly.pdbx_seq_one_letter_code
_entity_poly.pdbx_strand_id
1 'polypeptide(L)'
;MNPIMTSLLLSTIAMGTIITMSSTHWLLAWIGLELNTLAIIPILAKQHHPRATEATTKYFLTQAAASAVLLFASTTNAWATGTWDITQLTNEPACIMLTMALSMKLGLAPLHFWLPEVLQGVPLSTALIIATWQKLAPISLLYLTHNVIHPPILLTMGILSTLTGGWGGLNQTQTRKIMAFSSIAHLGWMASITTINPNILLMNLFLYIIMTTTTFTMLVFTSSKTIKDLTTSWMISPSTTAMMLILLMSLGGLPPLTGFVPKWLILQELITNHLSTTATIMALSALLSLFFYLRISYTSTLTTFPATTQSTNKWRFTPKSNATLISLLLLPSIMILPMTPMLL
;
A
#
# COMPACT_ATOMS: atom_id res chain seq x y z
N MET A 1 -4.15 -21.29 14.89
CA MET A 1 -2.72 -21.53 14.56
C MET A 1 -1.92 -21.46 15.85
N ASN A 2 -1.02 -22.41 16.07
CA ASN A 2 -0.08 -22.41 17.19
C ASN A 2 0.77 -21.12 17.14
N PRO A 3 1.00 -20.40 18.26
CA PRO A 3 1.83 -19.20 18.30
C PRO A 3 3.22 -19.41 17.67
N ILE A 4 3.84 -20.57 17.87
CA ILE A 4 5.15 -20.93 17.30
C ILE A 4 5.09 -20.94 15.77
N MET A 5 4.00 -21.47 15.21
CA MET A 5 3.84 -21.51 13.77
C MET A 5 3.57 -20.10 13.21
N THR A 6 2.83 -19.25 13.93
CA THR A 6 2.65 -17.86 13.50
C THR A 6 3.94 -17.04 13.57
N SER A 7 4.80 -17.25 14.58
CA SER A 7 6.10 -16.58 14.65
C SER A 7 7.02 -17.06 13.54
N LEU A 8 7.02 -18.36 13.24
CA LEU A 8 7.81 -18.91 12.13
C LEU A 8 7.38 -18.29 10.80
N LEU A 9 6.08 -18.27 10.49
CA LEU A 9 5.60 -17.67 9.25
C LEU A 9 5.87 -16.16 9.13
N LEU A 10 5.75 -15.41 10.23
CA LEU A 10 6.11 -13.98 10.22
C LEU A 10 7.61 -13.78 10.02
N SER A 11 8.45 -14.64 10.62
CA SER A 11 9.90 -14.60 10.43
C SER A 11 10.31 -14.96 9.00
N THR A 12 9.61 -15.91 8.34
CA THR A 12 9.88 -16.25 6.94
C THR A 12 9.41 -15.17 5.98
N ILE A 13 8.31 -14.46 6.27
CA ILE A 13 7.90 -13.25 5.53
C ILE A 13 9.00 -12.19 5.61
N ALA A 14 9.53 -11.92 6.80
CA ALA A 14 10.62 -10.97 6.99
C ALA A 14 11.90 -11.41 6.27
N MET A 15 12.27 -12.69 6.41
CA MET A 15 13.44 -13.25 5.74
C MET A 15 13.33 -13.16 4.22
N GLY A 16 12.17 -13.46 3.64
CA GLY A 16 11.93 -13.30 2.21
C GLY A 16 12.19 -11.88 1.74
N THR A 17 11.67 -10.88 2.46
CA THR A 17 11.93 -9.47 2.15
C THR A 17 13.40 -9.06 2.31
N ILE A 18 14.09 -9.57 3.34
CA ILE A 18 15.51 -9.27 3.55
C ILE A 18 16.35 -9.85 2.41
N ILE A 19 16.10 -11.11 2.04
CA ILE A 19 16.79 -11.78 0.92
C ILE A 19 16.66 -10.96 -0.37
N THR A 20 15.45 -10.45 -0.67
CA THR A 20 15.23 -9.63 -1.88
C THR A 20 15.95 -8.28 -1.84
N MET A 21 16.11 -7.69 -0.65
CA MET A 21 16.78 -6.39 -0.51
C MET A 21 18.30 -6.53 -0.58
N SER A 22 18.86 -7.63 -0.07
CA SER A 22 20.31 -7.87 -0.06
C SER A 22 20.82 -8.61 -1.31
N SER A 23 19.93 -9.16 -2.15
CA SER A 23 20.32 -9.94 -3.32
C SER A 23 20.97 -9.07 -4.39
N THR A 24 22.04 -9.59 -4.99
CA THR A 24 22.63 -9.06 -6.24
C THR A 24 22.26 -9.93 -7.45
N HIS A 25 21.85 -11.19 -7.23
CA HIS A 25 21.53 -12.15 -8.27
C HIS A 25 20.01 -12.29 -8.45
N TRP A 26 19.53 -12.25 -9.69
CA TRP A 26 18.09 -12.34 -10.02
C TRP A 26 17.39 -13.58 -9.45
N LEU A 27 18.02 -14.75 -9.54
CA LEU A 27 17.48 -15.98 -8.94
C LEU A 27 17.25 -15.86 -7.43
N LEU A 28 18.18 -15.21 -6.70
CA LEU A 28 18.06 -15.03 -5.25
C LEU A 28 16.91 -14.07 -4.92
N ALA A 29 16.79 -12.98 -5.68
CA ALA A 29 15.66 -12.06 -5.58
C ALA A 29 14.33 -12.80 -5.84
N TRP A 30 14.27 -13.65 -6.85
CA TRP A 30 13.08 -14.45 -7.14
C TRP A 30 12.74 -15.41 -5.99
N ILE A 31 13.72 -16.13 -5.44
CA ILE A 31 13.53 -17.01 -4.27
C ILE A 31 12.98 -16.22 -3.08
N GLY A 32 13.52 -15.03 -2.80
CA GLY A 32 13.03 -14.19 -1.70
C GLY A 32 11.57 -13.76 -1.88
N LEU A 33 11.16 -13.42 -3.11
CA LEU A 33 9.76 -13.12 -3.44
C LEU A 33 8.85 -14.35 -3.27
N GLU A 34 9.31 -15.55 -3.66
CA GLU A 34 8.52 -16.78 -3.50
C GLU A 34 8.42 -17.26 -2.05
N LEU A 35 9.48 -17.10 -1.27
CA LEU A 35 9.40 -17.36 0.18
C LEU A 35 8.34 -16.47 0.83
N ASN A 36 8.25 -15.21 0.40
CA ASN A 36 7.26 -14.28 0.91
C ASN A 36 5.82 -14.66 0.48
N THR A 37 5.61 -15.06 -0.78
CA THR A 37 4.29 -15.51 -1.27
C THR A 37 3.84 -16.79 -0.56
N LEU A 38 4.73 -17.77 -0.37
CA LEU A 38 4.40 -19.03 0.29
C LEU A 38 4.12 -18.84 1.79
N ALA A 39 4.89 -17.98 2.46
CA ALA A 39 4.72 -17.74 3.89
C ALA A 39 3.44 -16.99 4.26
N ILE A 40 2.94 -16.10 3.37
CA ILE A 40 1.72 -15.32 3.66
C ILE A 40 0.44 -16.14 3.45
N ILE A 41 0.43 -17.17 2.58
CA ILE A 41 -0.79 -17.93 2.24
C ILE A 41 -1.49 -18.53 3.49
N PRO A 42 -0.80 -19.24 4.41
CA PRO A 42 -1.46 -19.77 5.60
C PRO A 42 -2.00 -18.68 6.53
N ILE A 43 -1.37 -17.50 6.55
CA ILE A 43 -1.83 -16.35 7.34
C ILE A 43 -3.14 -15.79 6.76
N LEU A 44 -3.27 -15.74 5.44
CA LEU A 44 -4.50 -15.32 4.75
C LEU A 44 -5.65 -16.32 4.98
N ALA A 45 -5.36 -17.62 4.99
CA ALA A 45 -6.34 -18.69 5.14
C ALA A 45 -6.79 -18.95 6.60
N LYS A 46 -6.23 -18.21 7.57
CA LYS A 46 -6.38 -18.47 9.02
C LYS A 46 -7.81 -18.63 9.52
N GLN A 47 -8.79 -17.92 8.94
CA GLN A 47 -10.18 -17.92 9.40
C GLN A 47 -11.01 -19.11 8.88
N HIS A 48 -10.47 -19.94 7.97
CA HIS A 48 -11.15 -21.11 7.37
C HIS A 48 -12.59 -20.82 6.88
N HIS A 49 -12.82 -19.60 6.38
CA HIS A 49 -14.09 -19.17 5.81
C HIS A 49 -13.97 -19.11 4.28
N PRO A 50 -15.03 -19.38 3.49
CA PRO A 50 -14.97 -19.38 2.03
C PRO A 50 -14.41 -18.09 1.42
N ARG A 51 -14.73 -16.93 2.02
CA ARG A 51 -14.12 -15.64 1.61
C ARG A 51 -12.62 -15.55 1.83
N ALA A 52 -12.12 -16.15 2.91
CA ALA A 52 -10.68 -16.17 3.18
C ALA A 52 -9.99 -17.11 2.17
N THR A 53 -10.59 -18.27 1.87
CA THR A 53 -10.04 -19.20 0.87
C THR A 53 -10.06 -18.58 -0.53
N GLU A 54 -11.13 -17.90 -0.94
CA GLU A 54 -11.20 -17.18 -2.23
C GLU A 54 -10.13 -16.07 -2.32
N ALA A 55 -9.94 -15.30 -1.24
CA ALA A 55 -8.87 -14.30 -1.20
C ALA A 55 -7.49 -14.96 -1.30
N THR A 56 -7.26 -16.09 -0.63
CA THR A 56 -5.98 -16.80 -0.70
C THR A 56 -5.69 -17.34 -2.10
N THR A 57 -6.69 -17.88 -2.79
CA THR A 57 -6.51 -18.43 -4.15
C THR A 57 -6.27 -17.32 -5.16
N LYS A 58 -7.00 -16.20 -5.07
CA LYS A 58 -6.77 -15.00 -5.91
C LYS A 58 -5.37 -14.43 -5.69
N TYR A 59 -4.94 -14.31 -4.44
CA TYR A 59 -3.58 -13.85 -4.12
C TYR A 59 -2.52 -14.80 -4.68
N PHE A 60 -2.65 -16.10 -4.44
CA PHE A 60 -1.69 -17.10 -4.92
C PHE A 60 -1.55 -17.08 -6.44
N LEU A 61 -2.67 -17.17 -7.18
CA LEU A 61 -2.65 -17.24 -8.64
C LEU A 61 -2.02 -15.98 -9.25
N THR A 62 -2.39 -14.79 -8.75
CA THR A 62 -1.86 -13.53 -9.26
C THR A 62 -0.36 -13.37 -8.95
N GLN A 63 0.06 -13.73 -7.74
CA GLN A 63 1.45 -13.59 -7.33
C GLN A 63 2.39 -14.63 -7.95
N ALA A 64 1.90 -15.84 -8.19
CA ALA A 64 2.61 -16.91 -8.90
C ALA A 64 2.75 -16.60 -10.39
N ALA A 65 1.71 -16.04 -11.02
CA ALA A 65 1.82 -15.54 -12.39
C ALA A 65 2.85 -14.42 -12.48
N ALA A 66 2.82 -13.45 -11.54
CA ALA A 66 3.78 -12.36 -11.51
C ALA A 66 5.23 -12.84 -11.27
N SER A 67 5.44 -13.83 -10.42
CA SER A 67 6.78 -14.40 -10.19
C SER A 67 7.28 -15.22 -11.37
N ALA A 68 6.41 -15.93 -12.10
CA ALA A 68 6.77 -16.61 -13.33
C ALA A 68 7.20 -15.62 -14.43
N VAL A 69 6.47 -14.51 -14.60
CA VAL A 69 6.86 -13.44 -15.54
C VAL A 69 8.18 -12.79 -15.13
N LEU A 70 8.42 -12.59 -13.82
CA LEU A 70 9.71 -12.07 -13.33
C LEU A 70 10.87 -13.02 -13.65
N LEU A 71 10.68 -14.33 -13.45
CA LEU A 71 11.69 -15.32 -13.81
C LEU A 71 11.95 -15.30 -15.32
N PHE A 72 10.89 -15.24 -16.14
CA PHE A 72 11.02 -15.16 -17.59
C PHE A 72 11.73 -13.88 -18.06
N ALA A 73 11.49 -12.74 -17.40
CA ALA A 73 12.25 -11.52 -17.65
C ALA A 73 13.74 -11.71 -17.34
N SER A 74 14.07 -12.34 -16.22
CA SER A 74 15.48 -12.59 -15.85
C SER A 74 16.17 -13.59 -16.79
N THR A 75 15.50 -14.65 -17.22
CA THR A 75 16.09 -15.65 -18.14
C THR A 75 16.29 -15.10 -19.53
N THR A 76 15.36 -14.29 -20.04
CA THR A 76 15.51 -13.62 -21.34
C THR A 76 16.64 -12.60 -21.33
N ASN A 77 16.86 -11.91 -20.21
CA ASN A 77 18.03 -11.05 -20.04
C ASN A 77 19.34 -11.85 -19.95
N ALA A 78 19.36 -12.92 -19.16
CA ALA A 78 20.52 -13.79 -19.01
C ALA A 78 20.87 -14.51 -20.32
N TRP A 79 19.88 -14.84 -21.14
CA TRP A 79 20.11 -15.42 -22.47
C TRP A 79 20.79 -14.42 -23.42
N ALA A 80 20.45 -13.13 -23.33
CA ALA A 80 21.04 -12.08 -24.17
C ALA A 80 22.44 -11.64 -23.69
N THR A 81 22.64 -11.50 -22.38
CA THR A 81 23.88 -10.93 -21.80
C THR A 81 24.82 -11.94 -21.17
N GLY A 82 24.34 -13.15 -20.88
CA GLY A 82 25.09 -14.16 -20.13
C GLY A 82 25.19 -13.91 -18.62
N THR A 83 24.57 -12.84 -18.09
CA THR A 83 24.70 -12.45 -16.68
C THR A 83 23.35 -12.49 -15.94
N TRP A 84 23.43 -12.68 -14.62
CA TRP A 84 22.26 -12.73 -13.72
C TRP A 84 22.25 -11.57 -12.71
N ASP A 85 23.04 -10.53 -12.97
CA ASP A 85 23.10 -9.36 -12.10
C ASP A 85 21.83 -8.51 -12.22
N ILE A 86 21.33 -8.00 -11.09
CA ILE A 86 20.10 -7.20 -11.03
C ILE A 86 20.27 -5.85 -11.73
N THR A 87 21.47 -5.27 -11.67
CA THR A 87 21.72 -3.92 -12.20
C THR A 87 21.87 -3.89 -13.73
N GLN A 88 22.14 -5.04 -14.35
CA GLN A 88 22.49 -5.15 -15.77
C GLN A 88 21.36 -5.77 -16.59
N LEU A 89 20.25 -5.06 -16.69
CA LEU A 89 19.21 -5.36 -17.66
C LEU A 89 19.47 -4.54 -18.93
N THR A 90 19.63 -5.18 -20.08
CA THR A 90 19.95 -4.45 -21.33
C THR A 90 18.94 -4.74 -22.43
N ASN A 91 18.22 -5.86 -22.34
CA ASN A 91 17.26 -6.26 -23.33
C ASN A 91 15.89 -5.61 -23.06
N GLU A 92 15.46 -4.70 -23.93
CA GLU A 92 14.16 -4.00 -23.84
C GLU A 92 12.95 -4.90 -23.53
N PRO A 93 12.70 -6.02 -24.24
CA PRO A 93 11.61 -6.93 -23.88
C PRO A 93 11.71 -7.47 -22.45
N ALA A 94 12.91 -7.73 -21.93
CA ALA A 94 13.11 -8.17 -20.56
C ALA A 94 12.75 -7.05 -19.56
N CYS A 95 13.14 -5.80 -19.85
CA CYS A 95 12.75 -4.63 -19.05
C CYS A 95 11.24 -4.45 -19.00
N ILE A 96 10.55 -4.57 -20.16
CA ILE A 96 9.09 -4.48 -20.23
C ILE A 96 8.45 -5.59 -19.38
N MET A 97 8.88 -6.85 -19.53
CA MET A 97 8.34 -7.96 -18.75
C MET A 97 8.59 -7.79 -17.24
N LEU A 98 9.76 -7.27 -16.85
CA LEU A 98 10.06 -6.94 -15.46
C LEU A 98 9.10 -5.89 -14.91
N THR A 99 8.87 -4.79 -15.64
CA THR A 99 7.94 -3.74 -15.22
C THR A 99 6.52 -4.27 -15.05
N MET A 100 6.07 -5.15 -15.96
CA MET A 100 4.77 -5.82 -15.87
C MET A 100 4.70 -6.79 -14.67
N ALA A 101 5.77 -7.54 -14.41
CA ALA A 101 5.81 -8.45 -13.26
C ALA A 101 5.76 -7.71 -11.92
N LEU A 102 6.59 -6.68 -11.75
CA LEU A 102 6.63 -5.88 -10.52
C LEU A 102 5.32 -5.09 -10.31
N SER A 103 4.76 -4.54 -11.39
CA SER A 103 3.46 -3.85 -11.32
C SER A 103 2.31 -4.80 -10.96
N MET A 104 2.34 -6.05 -11.43
CA MET A 104 1.39 -7.09 -11.01
C MET A 104 1.52 -7.42 -9.52
N LYS A 105 2.75 -7.60 -9.02
CA LYS A 105 3.00 -7.86 -7.59
C LYS A 105 2.54 -6.71 -6.70
N LEU A 106 2.72 -5.47 -7.15
CA LEU A 106 2.27 -4.28 -6.45
C LEU A 106 0.77 -4.01 -6.62
N GLY A 107 0.11 -4.54 -7.64
CA GLY A 107 -1.29 -4.28 -7.92
C GLY A 107 -1.52 -2.88 -8.52
N LEU A 108 -0.61 -2.41 -9.37
CA LEU A 108 -0.83 -1.22 -10.19
C LEU A 108 -1.87 -1.51 -11.27
N ALA A 109 -2.63 -0.49 -11.70
CA ALA A 109 -3.59 -0.64 -12.77
C ALA A 109 -2.88 -0.81 -14.13
N PRO A 110 -3.36 -1.73 -15.00
CA PRO A 110 -4.64 -2.43 -14.96
C PRO A 110 -4.66 -3.71 -14.11
N LEU A 111 -3.52 -4.20 -13.62
CA LEU A 111 -3.38 -5.46 -12.87
C LEU A 111 -3.80 -5.36 -11.38
N HIS A 112 -4.58 -4.33 -11.03
CA HIS A 112 -4.99 -3.99 -9.67
C HIS A 112 -6.17 -4.81 -9.10
N PHE A 113 -6.91 -5.54 -9.94
CA PHE A 113 -8.19 -6.15 -9.58
C PHE A 113 -8.13 -7.11 -8.39
N TRP A 114 -6.99 -7.77 -8.18
CA TRP A 114 -6.81 -8.71 -7.07
C TRP A 114 -6.81 -7.99 -5.71
N LEU A 115 -6.29 -6.77 -5.63
CA LEU A 115 -5.96 -6.12 -4.35
C LEU A 115 -7.23 -5.79 -3.53
N PRO A 116 -8.28 -5.15 -4.07
CA PRO A 116 -9.50 -4.88 -3.31
C PRO A 116 -10.24 -6.13 -2.86
N GLU A 117 -10.20 -7.20 -3.66
CA GLU A 117 -10.89 -8.46 -3.34
C GLU A 117 -10.17 -9.23 -2.23
N VAL A 118 -8.84 -9.35 -2.34
CA VAL A 118 -8.02 -10.02 -1.32
C VAL A 118 -8.12 -9.29 0.01
N LEU A 119 -7.99 -7.96 0.03
CA LEU A 119 -8.10 -7.18 1.29
C LEU A 119 -9.48 -7.32 1.94
N GLN A 120 -10.55 -7.47 1.17
CA GLN A 120 -11.90 -7.63 1.73
C GLN A 120 -12.11 -9.02 2.37
N GLY A 121 -11.46 -10.06 1.85
CA GLY A 121 -11.61 -11.44 2.32
C GLY A 121 -10.86 -11.76 3.62
N VAL A 122 -9.93 -10.90 4.04
CA VAL A 122 -9.01 -11.17 5.16
C VAL A 122 -9.23 -10.22 6.36
N PRO A 123 -8.83 -10.61 7.58
CA PRO A 123 -8.93 -9.72 8.74
C PRO A 123 -8.09 -8.44 8.60
N LEU A 124 -8.44 -7.39 9.36
CA LEU A 124 -7.76 -6.09 9.29
C LEU A 124 -6.25 -6.18 9.57
N SER A 125 -5.83 -7.04 10.50
CA SER A 125 -4.41 -7.23 10.84
C SER A 125 -3.61 -7.85 9.69
N THR A 126 -4.17 -8.80 8.96
CA THR A 126 -3.50 -9.40 7.79
C THR A 126 -3.59 -8.48 6.58
N ALA A 127 -4.70 -7.74 6.42
CA ALA A 127 -4.82 -6.71 5.40
C ALA A 127 -3.74 -5.63 5.54
N LEU A 128 -3.38 -5.26 6.78
CA LEU A 128 -2.26 -4.36 7.06
C LEU A 128 -0.93 -4.92 6.52
N ILE A 129 -0.62 -6.20 6.78
CA ILE A 129 0.62 -6.84 6.29
C ILE A 129 0.67 -6.78 4.76
N ILE A 130 -0.44 -7.03 4.07
CA ILE A 130 -0.51 -6.97 2.59
C ILE A 130 -0.35 -5.53 2.07
N ALA A 131 -0.96 -4.55 2.74
CA ALA A 131 -0.92 -3.16 2.31
C ALA A 131 0.45 -2.50 2.54
N THR A 132 1.28 -3.03 3.45
CA THR A 132 2.55 -2.43 3.87
C THR A 132 3.74 -3.34 3.56
N TRP A 133 3.91 -4.41 4.33
CA TRP A 133 5.09 -5.28 4.26
C TRP A 133 5.27 -5.93 2.89
N GLN A 134 4.17 -6.41 2.28
CA GLN A 134 4.22 -7.05 0.96
C GLN A 134 4.60 -6.09 -0.18
N LYS A 135 4.62 -4.77 0.07
CA LYS A 135 5.06 -3.77 -0.91
C LYS A 135 6.57 -3.51 -0.86
N LEU A 136 7.24 -3.85 0.24
CA LEU A 136 8.66 -3.55 0.45
C LEU A 136 9.57 -4.23 -0.58
N ALA A 137 9.44 -5.55 -0.74
CA ALA A 137 10.31 -6.32 -1.65
C ALA A 137 10.15 -5.96 -3.14
N PRO A 138 8.92 -5.79 -3.69
CA PRO A 138 8.81 -5.35 -5.08
C PRO A 138 9.28 -3.90 -5.29
N ILE A 139 9.10 -3.00 -4.31
CA ILE A 139 9.61 -1.62 -4.43
C ILE A 139 11.14 -1.58 -4.32
N SER A 140 11.77 -2.44 -3.50
CA SER A 140 13.24 -2.50 -3.48
C SER A 140 13.80 -2.94 -4.83
N LEU A 141 13.14 -3.86 -5.54
CA LEU A 141 13.54 -4.22 -6.90
C LEU A 141 13.31 -3.09 -7.90
N LEU A 142 12.20 -2.35 -7.82
CA LEU A 142 11.99 -1.15 -8.63
C LEU A 142 13.06 -0.09 -8.36
N TYR A 143 13.48 0.06 -7.11
CA TYR A 143 14.57 0.95 -6.72
C TYR A 143 15.89 0.48 -7.34
N LEU A 144 16.29 -0.78 -7.17
CA LEU A 144 17.54 -1.30 -7.73
C LEU A 144 17.60 -1.25 -9.26
N THR A 145 16.44 -1.28 -9.93
CA THR A 145 16.33 -1.28 -11.40
C THR A 145 15.86 0.06 -11.97
N HIS A 146 15.91 1.15 -11.20
CA HIS A 146 15.34 2.45 -11.60
C HIS A 146 15.89 3.01 -12.92
N ASN A 147 17.17 2.74 -13.23
CA ASN A 147 17.85 3.21 -14.44
C ASN A 147 17.42 2.46 -15.71
N VAL A 148 16.84 1.28 -15.54
CA VAL A 148 16.72 0.28 -16.60
C VAL A 148 15.27 -0.04 -16.95
N ILE A 149 14.35 0.34 -16.07
CA ILE A 149 12.92 0.23 -16.28
C ILE A 149 12.48 1.11 -17.45
N HIS A 150 11.66 0.54 -18.33
CA HIS A 150 11.05 1.25 -19.46
C HIS A 150 10.10 2.36 -18.96
N PRO A 151 10.47 3.66 -19.08
CA PRO A 151 9.79 4.75 -18.41
C PRO A 151 8.35 5.01 -18.87
N PRO A 152 7.97 4.97 -20.17
CA PRO A 152 6.62 5.35 -20.56
C PRO A 152 5.58 4.31 -20.11
N ILE A 153 5.95 3.03 -20.03
CA ILE A 153 5.05 2.00 -19.48
C ILE A 153 4.82 2.26 -18.00
N LEU A 154 5.87 2.48 -17.22
CA LEU A 154 5.69 2.67 -15.79
C LEU A 154 4.90 3.95 -15.49
N LEU A 155 5.13 5.03 -16.24
CA LEU A 155 4.42 6.30 -16.06
C LEU A 155 2.94 6.18 -16.47
N THR A 156 2.62 5.51 -17.58
CA THR A 156 1.23 5.23 -17.97
C THR A 156 0.50 4.37 -16.94
N MET A 157 1.14 3.34 -16.40
CA MET A 157 0.60 2.52 -15.29
C MET A 157 0.42 3.36 -14.02
N GLY A 158 1.33 4.30 -13.74
CA GLY A 158 1.23 5.28 -12.65
C GLY A 158 -0.01 6.17 -12.78
N ILE A 159 -0.23 6.77 -13.95
CA ILE A 159 -1.41 7.61 -14.21
C ILE A 159 -2.70 6.77 -14.10
N LEU A 160 -2.75 5.59 -14.72
CA LEU A 160 -3.92 4.72 -14.66
C LEU A 160 -4.24 4.29 -13.22
N SER A 161 -3.21 3.99 -12.41
CA SER A 161 -3.42 3.59 -11.01
C SER A 161 -3.92 4.75 -10.14
N THR A 162 -3.46 5.98 -10.34
CA THR A 162 -4.01 7.14 -9.62
C THR A 162 -5.49 7.39 -9.98
N LEU A 163 -5.85 7.31 -11.26
CA LEU A 163 -7.24 7.48 -11.72
C LEU A 163 -8.17 6.36 -11.24
N THR A 164 -7.77 5.11 -11.40
CA THR A 164 -8.56 3.94 -10.97
C THR A 164 -8.66 3.84 -9.45
N GLY A 165 -7.60 4.19 -8.72
CA GLY A 165 -7.64 4.32 -7.26
C GLY A 165 -8.62 5.39 -6.80
N GLY A 166 -8.65 6.55 -7.48
CA GLY A 166 -9.62 7.60 -7.24
C GLY A 166 -11.06 7.13 -7.47
N TRP A 167 -11.41 6.74 -8.70
CA TRP A 167 -12.78 6.33 -9.03
C TRP A 167 -13.24 5.07 -8.31
N GLY A 168 -12.36 4.07 -8.16
CA GLY A 168 -12.67 2.82 -7.48
C GLY A 168 -13.01 3.04 -6.00
N GLY A 169 -12.32 3.95 -5.32
CA GLY A 169 -12.57 4.29 -3.91
C GLY A 169 -13.91 5.00 -3.69
N LEU A 170 -14.38 5.81 -4.64
CA LEU A 170 -15.62 6.59 -4.51
C LEU A 170 -16.87 5.74 -4.31
N ASN A 171 -16.91 4.51 -4.84
CA ASN A 171 -18.09 3.65 -4.78
C ASN A 171 -18.03 2.58 -3.68
N GLN A 172 -17.08 2.66 -2.76
CA GLN A 172 -16.91 1.63 -1.72
C GLN A 172 -17.47 2.08 -0.36
N THR A 173 -18.17 1.16 0.30
CA THR A 173 -18.65 1.30 1.68
C THR A 173 -17.85 0.48 2.69
N GLN A 174 -17.03 -0.45 2.18
CA GLN A 174 -16.19 -1.33 2.99
C GLN A 174 -14.83 -0.68 3.22
N THR A 175 -14.43 -0.51 4.48
CA THR A 175 -13.20 0.23 4.83
C THR A 175 -11.96 -0.43 4.21
N ARG A 176 -11.92 -1.76 4.15
CA ARG A 176 -10.80 -2.51 3.54
C ARG A 176 -10.66 -2.27 2.03
N LYS A 177 -11.77 -2.15 1.29
CA LYS A 177 -11.72 -1.83 -0.14
C LYS A 177 -11.34 -0.38 -0.38
N ILE A 178 -11.78 0.54 0.47
CA ILE A 178 -11.33 1.94 0.40
C ILE A 178 -9.82 2.01 0.61
N MET A 179 -9.30 1.34 1.64
CA MET A 179 -7.86 1.27 1.88
C MET A 179 -7.10 0.58 0.73
N ALA A 180 -7.69 -0.43 0.09
CA ALA A 180 -7.12 -1.04 -1.11
C ALA A 180 -6.97 -0.03 -2.25
N PHE A 181 -8.02 0.71 -2.58
CA PHE A 181 -7.96 1.74 -3.64
C PHE A 181 -7.04 2.91 -3.28
N SER A 182 -6.94 3.26 -1.99
CA SER A 182 -5.91 4.21 -1.55
C SER A 182 -4.50 3.71 -1.82
N SER A 183 -4.21 2.44 -1.55
CA SER A 183 -2.89 1.85 -1.80
C SER A 183 -2.56 1.87 -3.29
N ILE A 184 -3.53 1.60 -4.16
CA ILE A 184 -3.36 1.66 -5.62
C ILE A 184 -3.01 3.09 -6.05
N ALA A 185 -3.71 4.10 -5.52
CA ALA A 185 -3.41 5.50 -5.83
C ALA A 185 -2.02 5.92 -5.35
N HIS A 186 -1.64 5.61 -4.10
CA HIS A 186 -0.31 5.94 -3.57
C HIS A 186 0.82 5.21 -4.31
N LEU A 187 0.61 3.95 -4.71
CA LEU A 187 1.55 3.21 -5.54
C LEU A 187 1.68 3.83 -6.93
N GLY A 188 0.62 4.44 -7.47
CA GLY A 188 0.69 5.19 -8.73
C GLY A 188 1.59 6.42 -8.63
N TRP A 189 1.48 7.18 -7.54
CA TRP A 189 2.41 8.28 -7.24
C TRP A 189 3.85 7.77 -7.12
N MET A 190 4.07 6.66 -6.41
CA MET A 190 5.39 6.03 -6.31
C MET A 190 5.93 5.61 -7.68
N ALA A 191 5.13 4.93 -8.50
CA ALA A 191 5.53 4.49 -9.84
C ALA A 191 6.00 5.65 -10.72
N SER A 192 5.30 6.79 -10.68
CA SER A 192 5.59 7.95 -11.52
C SER A 192 6.96 8.60 -11.28
N ILE A 193 7.49 8.49 -10.06
CA ILE A 193 8.75 9.16 -9.67
C ILE A 193 9.97 8.22 -9.72
N THR A 194 9.75 6.90 -9.75
CA THR A 194 10.83 5.89 -9.71
C THR A 194 11.99 6.16 -10.66
N THR A 195 11.72 6.50 -11.93
CA THR A 195 12.73 6.68 -12.97
C THR A 195 13.37 8.06 -12.96
N ILE A 196 12.82 9.00 -12.18
CA ILE A 196 13.28 10.40 -12.10
C ILE A 196 14.15 10.60 -10.87
N ASN A 197 13.59 10.31 -9.69
CA ASN A 197 14.27 10.51 -8.42
C ASN A 197 13.88 9.39 -7.43
N PRO A 198 14.73 8.37 -7.26
CA PRO A 198 14.41 7.22 -6.42
C PRO A 198 14.45 7.54 -4.91
N ASN A 199 15.03 8.67 -4.48
CA ASN A 199 15.01 9.08 -3.07
C ASN A 199 13.60 9.51 -2.64
N ILE A 200 12.90 10.26 -3.50
CA ILE A 200 11.51 10.68 -3.25
C ILE A 200 10.56 9.48 -3.23
N LEU A 201 10.84 8.45 -4.04
CA LEU A 201 10.15 7.15 -3.97
C LEU A 201 10.25 6.56 -2.56
N LEU A 202 11.46 6.44 -2.01
CA LEU A 202 11.70 5.87 -0.68
C LEU A 202 11.02 6.69 0.42
N MET A 203 11.11 8.02 0.35
CA MET A 203 10.42 8.91 1.27
C MET A 203 8.90 8.72 1.22
N ASN A 204 8.30 8.64 0.02
CA ASN A 204 6.87 8.41 -0.14
C ASN A 204 6.46 7.03 0.42
N LEU A 205 7.24 5.98 0.15
CA LEU A 205 7.02 4.66 0.73
C LEU A 205 7.03 4.68 2.26
N PHE A 206 8.02 5.34 2.86
CA PHE A 206 8.14 5.48 4.31
C PHE A 206 6.91 6.17 4.92
N LEU A 207 6.53 7.34 4.38
CA LEU A 207 5.36 8.08 4.84
C LEU A 207 4.06 7.28 4.63
N TYR A 208 3.91 6.61 3.50
CA TYR A 208 2.78 5.74 3.22
C TYR A 208 2.67 4.60 4.23
N ILE A 209 3.77 3.93 4.59
CA ILE A 209 3.75 2.84 5.59
C ILE A 209 3.34 3.39 6.96
N ILE A 210 3.87 4.54 7.40
CA ILE A 210 3.49 5.15 8.67
C ILE A 210 2.00 5.53 8.67
N MET A 211 1.52 6.22 7.64
CA MET A 211 0.11 6.63 7.58
C MET A 211 -0.83 5.41 7.50
N THR A 212 -0.54 4.41 6.66
CA THR A 212 -1.41 3.23 6.56
C THR A 212 -1.40 2.35 7.80
N THR A 213 -0.24 2.17 8.46
CA THR A 213 -0.17 1.45 9.75
C THR A 213 -1.01 2.16 10.81
N THR A 214 -0.98 3.50 10.88
CA THR A 214 -1.84 4.25 11.81
C THR A 214 -3.32 4.06 11.51
N THR A 215 -3.75 4.16 10.25
CA THR A 215 -5.18 4.02 9.92
C THR A 215 -5.69 2.60 10.16
N PHE A 216 -4.93 1.57 9.77
CA PHE A 216 -5.33 0.18 10.03
C PHE A 216 -5.38 -0.14 11.51
N THR A 217 -4.45 0.38 12.32
CA THR A 217 -4.45 0.15 13.77
C THR A 217 -5.61 0.86 14.47
N MET A 218 -6.00 2.05 13.99
CA MET A 218 -7.23 2.74 14.41
C MET A 218 -8.50 1.96 14.02
N LEU A 219 -8.57 1.41 12.80
CA LEU A 219 -9.68 0.55 12.37
C LEU A 219 -9.76 -0.76 13.18
N VAL A 220 -8.61 -1.32 13.59
CA VAL A 220 -8.56 -2.49 14.48
C VAL A 220 -9.04 -2.11 15.88
N PHE A 221 -8.64 -0.95 16.40
CA PHE A 221 -9.05 -0.44 17.70
C PHE A 221 -10.58 -0.27 17.79
N THR A 222 -11.21 0.29 16.76
CA THR A 222 -12.67 0.49 16.68
C THR A 222 -13.43 -0.74 16.16
N SER A 223 -12.73 -1.77 15.68
CA SER A 223 -13.29 -2.97 15.02
C SER A 223 -14.20 -2.70 13.81
N SER A 224 -14.01 -1.56 13.13
CA SER A 224 -14.89 -1.10 12.05
C SER A 224 -14.54 -1.68 10.68
N LYS A 225 -15.44 -2.49 10.10
CA LYS A 225 -15.27 -3.08 8.76
C LYS A 225 -15.99 -2.28 7.67
N THR A 226 -17.01 -1.52 8.06
CA THR A 226 -17.83 -0.70 7.16
C THR A 226 -17.83 0.77 7.59
N ILE A 227 -18.20 1.67 6.67
CA ILE A 227 -18.44 3.09 7.01
C ILE A 227 -19.52 3.22 8.10
N LYS A 228 -20.54 2.35 8.09
CA LYS A 228 -21.58 2.35 9.12
C LYS A 228 -21.03 2.04 10.51
N ASP A 229 -20.06 1.12 10.63
CA ASP A 229 -19.44 0.82 11.93
C ASP A 229 -18.66 2.03 12.46
N LEU A 230 -18.03 2.79 11.57
CA LEU A 230 -17.29 4.01 11.90
C LEU A 230 -18.18 5.11 12.49
N THR A 231 -19.46 5.18 12.14
CA THR A 231 -20.34 6.23 12.66
C THR A 231 -20.58 6.11 14.18
N THR A 232 -20.44 4.90 14.73
CA THR A 232 -20.58 4.64 16.17
C THR A 232 -19.27 4.70 16.95
N SER A 233 -18.15 5.00 16.27
CA SER A 233 -16.81 4.98 16.88
C SER A 233 -16.59 6.09 17.91
N TRP A 234 -17.28 7.23 17.76
CA TRP A 234 -17.20 8.36 18.70
C TRP A 234 -17.61 7.96 20.12
N MET A 235 -18.55 7.01 20.25
CA MET A 235 -19.02 6.47 21.53
C MET A 235 -18.00 5.57 22.24
N ILE A 236 -17.03 5.01 21.49
CA ILE A 236 -15.94 4.20 22.06
C ILE A 236 -14.88 5.14 22.62
N SER A 237 -14.44 6.10 21.82
CA SER A 237 -13.48 7.11 22.26
C SER A 237 -13.50 8.31 21.30
N PRO A 238 -13.91 9.51 21.77
CA PRO A 238 -13.99 10.68 20.91
C PRO A 238 -12.62 11.12 20.37
N SER A 239 -11.57 10.97 21.17
CA SER A 239 -10.20 11.32 20.78
C SER A 239 -9.71 10.55 19.56
N THR A 240 -9.96 9.24 19.49
CA THR A 240 -9.51 8.44 18.34
C THR A 240 -10.26 8.83 17.07
N THR A 241 -11.55 9.19 17.16
CA THR A 241 -12.28 9.65 16.00
C THR A 241 -11.73 10.97 15.46
N ALA A 242 -11.45 11.95 16.33
CA ALA A 242 -10.83 13.21 15.94
C ALA A 242 -9.45 12.99 15.26
N MET A 243 -8.62 12.12 15.84
CA MET A 243 -7.32 11.76 15.25
C MET A 243 -7.46 11.03 13.91
N MET A 244 -8.48 10.18 13.76
CA MET A 244 -8.74 9.49 12.49
C MET A 244 -9.16 10.46 11.39
N LEU A 245 -9.91 11.53 11.68
CA LEU A 245 -10.16 12.60 10.69
C LEU A 245 -8.85 13.21 10.19
N ILE A 246 -7.95 13.58 11.10
CA ILE A 246 -6.69 14.25 10.74
C ILE A 246 -5.81 13.31 9.91
N LEU A 247 -5.75 12.01 10.26
CA LEU A 247 -5.04 10.99 9.49
C LEU A 247 -5.63 10.77 8.09
N LEU A 248 -6.95 10.77 7.95
CA LEU A 248 -7.58 10.63 6.63
C LEU A 248 -7.28 11.85 5.74
N MET A 249 -7.21 13.05 6.33
CA MET A 249 -6.76 14.25 5.62
C MET A 249 -5.28 14.19 5.25
N SER A 250 -4.43 13.57 6.09
CA SER A 250 -3.02 13.42 5.76
C SER A 250 -2.82 12.45 4.60
N LEU A 251 -3.52 11.31 4.56
CA LEU A 251 -3.57 10.42 3.39
C LEU A 251 -4.11 11.12 2.12
N GLY A 252 -5.11 11.99 2.30
CA GLY A 252 -5.63 12.87 1.25
C GLY A 252 -4.59 13.85 0.70
N GLY A 253 -3.56 14.17 1.48
CA GLY A 253 -2.48 15.07 1.10
C GLY A 253 -2.91 16.54 1.15
N LEU A 254 -3.60 16.96 2.21
CA LEU A 254 -3.92 18.37 2.44
C LEU A 254 -2.77 19.09 3.16
N PRO A 255 -2.36 20.30 2.73
CA PRO A 255 -1.55 21.17 3.56
C PRO A 255 -2.37 21.59 4.79
N PRO A 256 -1.83 21.62 6.03
CA PRO A 256 -0.43 21.55 6.47
C PRO A 256 0.10 20.16 6.88
N LEU A 257 -0.54 19.06 6.45
CA LEU A 257 -0.24 17.70 6.92
C LEU A 257 0.89 17.04 6.13
N THR A 258 1.53 16.03 6.73
CA THR A 258 2.70 15.34 6.15
C THR A 258 2.45 14.67 4.82
N GLY A 259 1.28 14.08 4.59
CA GLY A 259 1.00 13.39 3.33
C GLY A 259 0.88 14.32 2.11
N PHE A 260 0.90 15.64 2.31
CA PHE A 260 1.07 16.61 1.22
C PHE A 260 2.50 16.59 0.66
N VAL A 261 3.52 16.40 1.52
CA VAL A 261 4.94 16.42 1.18
C VAL A 261 5.29 15.54 -0.03
N PRO A 262 4.97 14.23 -0.04
CA PRO A 262 5.37 13.37 -1.16
C PRO A 262 4.69 13.80 -2.46
N LYS A 263 3.40 14.19 -2.42
CA LYS A 263 2.68 14.62 -3.63
C LYS A 263 3.26 15.92 -4.18
N TRP A 264 3.59 16.86 -3.30
CA TRP A 264 4.18 18.14 -3.69
C TRP A 264 5.57 17.95 -4.33
N LEU A 265 6.46 17.18 -3.70
CA LEU A 265 7.81 16.94 -4.23
C LEU A 265 7.78 16.13 -5.54
N ILE A 266 6.89 15.15 -5.67
CA ILE A 266 6.72 14.41 -6.93
C ILE A 266 6.25 15.35 -8.06
N LEU A 267 5.29 16.23 -7.78
CA LEU A 267 4.83 17.20 -8.77
C LEU A 267 5.93 18.18 -9.18
N GLN A 268 6.74 18.63 -8.22
CA GLN A 268 7.89 19.48 -8.50
C GLN A 268 8.85 18.81 -9.47
N GLU A 269 9.24 17.56 -9.22
CA GLU A 269 10.19 16.83 -10.08
C GLU A 269 9.62 16.47 -11.46
N LEU A 270 8.31 16.28 -11.57
CA LEU A 270 7.70 16.08 -12.89
C LEU A 270 7.71 17.37 -13.72
N ILE A 271 7.51 18.52 -13.09
CA ILE A 271 7.53 19.82 -13.77
C ILE A 271 8.96 20.18 -14.19
N THR A 272 9.97 19.92 -13.34
CA THR A 272 11.38 20.16 -13.69
C THR A 272 11.82 19.34 -14.89
N ASN A 273 11.30 18.12 -15.06
CA ASN A 273 11.55 17.24 -16.21
C ASN A 273 10.59 17.46 -17.40
N HIS A 274 9.91 18.61 -17.48
CA HIS A 274 8.99 18.99 -18.56
C HIS A 274 7.73 18.12 -18.72
N LEU A 275 7.40 17.26 -17.75
CA LEU A 275 6.21 16.41 -17.74
C LEU A 275 5.01 17.11 -17.09
N SER A 276 4.71 18.33 -17.54
CA SER A 276 3.65 19.17 -16.94
C SER A 276 2.25 18.58 -17.09
N THR A 277 1.96 17.94 -18.22
CA THR A 277 0.64 17.33 -18.50
C THR A 277 0.36 16.13 -17.60
N THR A 278 1.36 15.30 -17.32
CA THR A 278 1.20 14.14 -16.44
C THR A 278 1.03 14.61 -14.99
N ALA A 279 1.79 15.63 -14.59
CA ALA A 279 1.67 16.26 -13.28
C ALA A 279 0.26 16.81 -13.02
N THR A 280 -0.33 17.52 -13.99
CA THR A 280 -1.70 18.07 -13.85
C THR A 280 -2.77 16.97 -13.74
N ILE A 281 -2.67 15.91 -14.55
CA ILE A 281 -3.60 14.76 -14.47
C ILE A 281 -3.50 14.09 -13.10
N MET A 282 -2.30 13.85 -12.60
CA MET A 282 -2.11 13.23 -11.29
C MET A 282 -2.62 14.14 -10.16
N ALA A 283 -2.36 15.45 -10.22
CA ALA A 283 -2.87 16.39 -9.23
C ALA A 283 -4.41 16.39 -9.18
N LEU A 284 -5.09 16.38 -10.33
CA LEU A 284 -6.55 16.28 -10.40
C LEU A 284 -7.07 14.93 -9.88
N SER A 285 -6.36 13.83 -10.18
CA SER A 285 -6.74 12.51 -9.67
C SER A 285 -6.64 12.40 -8.14
N ALA A 286 -5.70 13.12 -7.51
CA ALA A 286 -5.58 13.15 -6.05
C ALA A 286 -6.81 13.77 -5.38
N LEU A 287 -7.49 14.73 -6.03
CA LEU A 287 -8.73 15.31 -5.52
C LEU A 287 -9.86 14.28 -5.44
N LEU A 288 -9.92 13.31 -6.39
CA LEU A 288 -10.87 12.20 -6.31
C LEU A 288 -10.60 11.33 -5.08
N SER A 289 -9.32 11.08 -4.77
CA SER A 289 -8.96 10.32 -3.57
C SER A 289 -9.34 11.03 -2.28
N LEU A 290 -9.12 12.35 -2.25
CA LEU A 290 -9.46 13.21 -1.14
C LEU A 290 -10.97 13.22 -0.86
N PHE A 291 -11.82 13.14 -1.89
CA PHE A 291 -13.26 13.13 -1.71
C PHE A 291 -13.76 11.92 -0.89
N PHE A 292 -13.28 10.71 -1.14
CA PHE A 292 -13.75 9.56 -0.34
C PHE A 292 -13.20 9.59 1.09
N TYR A 293 -12.02 10.18 1.32
CA TYR A 293 -11.53 10.44 2.68
C TYR A 293 -12.39 11.46 3.42
N LEU A 294 -12.75 12.56 2.75
CA LEU A 294 -13.70 13.54 3.28
C LEU A 294 -15.03 12.88 3.64
N ARG A 295 -15.57 12.04 2.76
CA ARG A 295 -16.83 11.31 3.03
C ARG A 295 -16.72 10.48 4.31
N ILE A 296 -15.63 9.74 4.51
CA ILE A 296 -15.45 8.92 5.71
C ILE A 296 -15.35 9.81 6.95
N SER A 297 -14.54 10.87 6.89
CA SER A 297 -14.38 11.81 7.99
C SER A 297 -15.69 12.48 8.39
N TYR A 298 -16.52 12.83 7.39
CA TYR A 298 -17.83 13.41 7.59
C TYR A 298 -18.75 12.45 8.35
N THR A 299 -18.77 11.18 7.94
CA THR A 299 -19.61 10.16 8.59
C THR A 299 -19.13 9.73 9.97
N SER A 300 -17.84 9.84 10.27
CA SER A 300 -17.26 9.35 11.52
C SER A 300 -17.16 10.41 12.62
N THR A 301 -16.95 11.68 12.25
CA THR A 301 -16.59 12.75 13.21
C THR A 301 -17.44 14.00 13.08
N LEU A 302 -17.64 14.52 11.87
CA LEU A 302 -18.30 15.83 11.68
C LEU A 302 -19.80 15.73 11.89
N THR A 303 -20.40 14.56 11.65
CA THR A 303 -21.82 14.30 11.90
C THR A 303 -22.03 13.15 12.85
N THR A 304 -22.98 13.29 13.76
CA THR A 304 -23.38 12.26 14.71
C THR A 304 -24.57 11.48 14.17
N PHE A 305 -24.35 10.24 13.75
CA PHE A 305 -25.44 9.33 13.33
C PHE A 305 -26.16 8.72 14.54
N PRO A 306 -27.43 8.28 14.37
CA PRO A 306 -28.18 7.64 15.45
C PRO A 306 -27.50 6.36 15.93
N ALA A 307 -27.29 6.27 17.25
CA ALA A 307 -26.71 5.10 17.92
C ALA A 307 -27.79 4.09 18.33
N THR A 308 -27.38 2.84 18.55
CA THR A 308 -28.27 1.79 19.09
C THR A 308 -28.30 1.83 20.61
N THR A 309 -29.38 1.31 21.22
CA THR A 309 -29.57 1.27 22.69
C THR A 309 -28.45 0.51 23.42
N GLN A 310 -27.86 -0.51 22.78
CA GLN A 310 -26.74 -1.30 23.30
C GLN A 310 -25.41 -0.53 23.39
N SER A 311 -25.30 0.66 22.80
CA SER A 311 -24.08 1.47 22.85
C SER A 311 -23.69 1.87 24.28
N THR A 312 -24.66 2.07 25.16
CA THR A 312 -24.45 2.43 26.59
C THR A 312 -23.66 1.36 27.35
N ASN A 313 -23.74 0.09 26.95
CA ASN A 313 -22.95 -0.99 27.56
C ASN A 313 -21.45 -0.86 27.26
N LYS A 314 -21.08 -0.27 26.12
CA LYS A 314 -19.67 -0.10 25.73
C LYS A 314 -18.95 0.93 26.60
N TRP A 315 -19.67 1.88 27.21
CA TRP A 315 -19.08 2.89 28.09
C TRP A 315 -18.42 2.32 29.34
N ARG A 316 -18.86 1.15 29.80
CA ARG A 316 -18.33 0.52 31.02
C ARG A 316 -17.02 -0.21 30.80
N PHE A 317 -16.66 -0.52 29.55
CA PHE A 317 -15.49 -1.33 29.23
C PHE A 317 -14.41 -0.50 28.56
N THR A 318 -13.20 -0.52 29.14
CA THR A 318 -12.02 0.06 28.50
C THR A 318 -11.51 -0.87 27.39
N PRO A 319 -11.27 -0.36 26.18
CA PRO A 319 -10.70 -1.17 25.10
C PRO A 319 -9.28 -1.62 25.46
N LYS A 320 -9.00 -2.92 25.31
CA LYS A 320 -7.69 -3.55 25.65
C LYS A 320 -6.65 -3.47 24.51
N SER A 321 -6.87 -2.67 23.49
CA SER A 321 -6.08 -2.67 22.25
C SER A 321 -4.89 -1.69 22.28
N ASN A 322 -3.98 -1.86 21.30
CA ASN A 322 -2.66 -1.21 21.16
C ASN A 322 -2.69 0.33 21.04
N ALA A 323 -3.10 1.04 22.08
CA ALA A 323 -3.07 2.51 22.14
C ALA A 323 -1.63 3.07 22.06
N THR A 324 -0.64 2.32 22.53
CA THR A 324 0.78 2.72 22.49
C THR A 324 1.31 2.83 21.06
N LEU A 325 1.01 1.86 20.20
CA LEU A 325 1.45 1.88 18.80
C LEU A 325 0.75 3.00 18.00
N ILE A 326 -0.52 3.24 18.31
CA ILE A 326 -1.29 4.35 17.70
C ILE A 326 -0.67 5.70 18.06
N SER A 327 -0.37 5.94 19.35
CA SER A 327 0.21 7.21 19.80
C SER A 327 1.59 7.48 19.21
N LEU A 328 2.46 6.46 19.14
CA LEU A 328 3.81 6.60 18.59
C LEU A 328 3.80 6.95 17.08
N LEU A 329 2.89 6.36 16.32
CA LEU A 329 2.82 6.55 14.86
C LEU A 329 1.93 7.74 14.43
N LEU A 330 1.05 8.25 15.31
CA LEU A 330 0.17 9.40 15.02
C LEU A 330 0.95 10.69 14.80
N LEU A 331 1.94 10.97 15.65
CA LEU A 331 2.73 12.20 15.53
C LEU A 331 3.47 12.28 14.17
N PRO A 332 4.22 11.24 13.74
CA PRO A 332 4.94 11.28 12.46
C PRO A 332 4.00 11.30 11.24
N SER A 333 2.79 10.75 11.34
CA SER A 333 1.80 10.77 10.25
C SER A 333 1.06 12.10 10.09
N ILE A 334 1.27 13.09 10.96
CA ILE A 334 0.55 14.37 10.96
C ILE A 334 1.51 15.57 10.87
N MET A 335 2.59 15.59 11.66
CA MET A 335 3.34 16.83 11.96
C MET A 335 4.80 16.89 11.46
N ILE A 336 5.23 15.99 10.59
CA ILE A 336 6.60 15.97 10.02
C ILE A 336 6.82 16.98 8.86
N LEU A 337 5.80 17.71 8.40
CA LEU A 337 5.95 18.68 7.30
C LEU A 337 7.10 19.72 7.47
N PRO A 338 7.37 20.31 8.65
CA PRO A 338 8.55 21.19 8.81
C PRO A 338 9.90 20.46 8.75
N MET A 339 9.92 19.13 8.94
CA MET A 339 11.13 18.30 8.86
C MET A 339 11.37 17.73 7.46
N THR A 340 10.66 18.24 6.43
CA THR A 340 10.89 17.89 5.02
C THR A 340 12.34 17.95 4.56
N PRO A 341 13.17 18.96 4.89
CA PRO A 341 14.55 18.99 4.39
C PRO A 341 15.42 17.89 5.00
N MET A 342 15.06 17.32 6.15
CA MET A 342 15.77 16.20 6.75
C MET A 342 15.35 14.84 6.17
N LEU A 343 14.24 14.79 5.43
CA LEU A 343 13.70 13.57 4.82
C LEU A 343 14.19 13.33 3.38
N LEU A 344 14.72 14.37 2.73
CA LEU A 344 15.26 14.35 1.37
C LEU A 344 16.70 13.80 1.34
#